data_AF-A0A2S2NLB8-F1
#
_entry.id   AF-A0A2S2NLB8-F1
#
_cell.length_a   1.000
_cell.length_b   1.000
_cell.length_c   1.000
_cell.angle_alpha   90.00
_cell.angle_beta   90.00
_cell.angle_gamma   90.00
#
_symmetry.space_group_name_H-M   'P 1'
#
loop_
_entity.id
_entity.type
_entity.pdbx_description
1 polymer ?
#
loop_
_entity_poly.entity_id
_entity_poly.type
_entity_poly.pdbx_seq_one_letter_code
_entity_poly.pdbx_strand_id
1 'polypeptide(L)'
;KILDEIEGFEDLSDMGRTEKLGSHALVIMVRGLYKNCKLPLSYFFTGSGVKGDTLVEIVTNCVKKIMDIGLLPTCIVCDQGTQNRRMFSLLDASQNNSSTEICGKKLFLIYD
;
A
#
# COMPACT_ATOMS: atom_id res chain seq x y z
N LYS A 1 -8.53 18.83 11.96
CA LYS A 1 -8.25 20.15 11.34
C LYS A 1 -8.85 20.10 9.94
N ILE A 2 -9.71 21.06 9.56
CA ILE A 2 -10.10 21.21 8.16
C ILE A 2 -8.93 21.96 7.52
N LEU A 3 -8.24 21.32 6.58
CA LEU A 3 -7.17 21.94 5.81
C LEU A 3 -7.82 22.69 4.64
N ASP A 4 -7.38 23.92 4.40
CA ASP A 4 -7.82 24.72 3.24
C ASP A 4 -6.98 24.29 2.03
N GLU A 5 -7.26 23.10 1.52
CA GLU A 5 -6.46 22.42 0.52
C GLU A 5 -7.34 21.86 -0.60
N ILE A 6 -6.88 22.01 -1.85
CA ILE A 6 -7.58 21.51 -3.04
C ILE A 6 -7.24 20.04 -3.24
N GLU A 7 -8.22 19.13 -3.22
CA GLU A 7 -7.98 17.73 -3.58
C GLU A 7 -7.80 17.53 -5.09
N GLY A 8 -7.06 16.49 -5.48
CA GLY A 8 -6.85 16.10 -6.88
C GLY A 8 -5.48 16.47 -7.46
N PHE A 9 -4.58 17.04 -6.66
CA PHE A 9 -3.16 17.13 -6.96
C PHE A 9 -2.42 15.90 -6.39
N GLU A 10 -1.20 15.65 -6.88
CA GLU A 10 -0.34 14.59 -6.38
C GLU A 10 -0.01 14.82 -4.90
N ASP A 11 -0.41 13.85 -4.08
CA ASP A 11 -0.32 13.90 -2.63
C ASP A 11 -0.06 12.48 -2.09
N LEU A 12 1.15 12.30 -1.56
CA LEU A 12 1.61 11.07 -0.91
C LEU A 12 1.65 11.22 0.61
N SER A 13 0.82 12.11 1.16
CA SER A 13 0.73 12.43 2.59
C SER A 13 2.09 12.89 3.16
N ASP A 14 2.62 12.19 4.16
CA ASP A 14 3.87 12.54 4.84
C ASP A 14 5.10 12.51 3.90
N MET A 15 4.99 11.83 2.75
CA MET A 15 6.03 11.79 1.72
C MET A 15 6.02 13.02 0.80
N GLY A 16 5.04 13.90 0.95
CA GLY A 16 4.96 15.20 0.30
C GLY A 16 3.86 15.31 -0.74
N ARG A 17 3.64 16.56 -1.13
CA ARG A 17 2.62 16.99 -2.08
C ARG A 17 3.25 17.86 -3.15
N THR A 18 2.77 17.73 -4.40
CA THR A 18 3.27 18.52 -5.53
C THR A 18 2.12 19.21 -6.27
N GLU A 19 2.46 20.16 -7.14
CA GLU A 19 1.50 20.87 -8.01
C GLU A 19 1.08 20.06 -9.25
N LYS A 20 1.54 18.82 -9.38
CA LYS A 20 1.13 17.94 -10.49
C LYS A 20 -0.30 17.51 -10.28
N LEU A 21 -1.09 17.50 -11.35
CA LEU A 21 -2.45 16.95 -11.31
C LEU A 21 -2.40 15.44 -11.07
N GLY A 22 -3.25 14.95 -10.17
CA GLY A 22 -3.45 13.54 -9.90
C GLY A 22 -4.16 12.87 -11.07
N SER A 23 -3.43 12.07 -11.85
CA SER A 23 -3.97 11.28 -12.96
C SER A 23 -4.35 9.87 -12.53
N HIS A 24 -3.82 9.39 -11.41
CA HIS A 24 -4.07 8.05 -10.86
C HIS A 24 -4.38 8.15 -9.37
N ALA A 25 -5.25 7.26 -8.89
CA ALA A 25 -5.53 7.06 -7.48
C ALA A 25 -5.03 5.68 -7.04
N LEU A 26 -4.07 5.65 -6.10
CA LEU A 26 -3.70 4.43 -5.40
C LEU A 26 -4.64 4.27 -4.21
N VAL A 27 -5.30 3.11 -4.10
CA VAL A 27 -6.15 2.78 -2.96
C VAL A 27 -5.66 1.50 -2.31
N ILE A 28 -5.38 1.55 -1.01
CA ILE A 28 -5.07 0.36 -0.21
C ILE A 28 -6.35 -0.05 0.53
N MET A 29 -6.77 -1.30 0.33
CA MET A 29 -7.96 -1.85 0.97
C MET A 29 -7.59 -3.02 1.87
N VAL A 30 -8.29 -3.12 3.01
CA VAL A 30 -8.26 -4.29 3.88
C VAL A 30 -9.45 -5.19 3.52
N ARG A 31 -9.18 -6.48 3.33
CA ARG A 31 -10.20 -7.49 3.04
C ARG A 31 -10.23 -8.54 4.14
N GLY A 32 -11.42 -8.82 4.68
CA GLY A 32 -11.63 -9.91 5.61
C GLY A 32 -11.46 -11.27 4.92
N LEU A 33 -10.71 -12.18 5.56
CA LEU A 33 -10.53 -13.55 5.07
C LEU A 33 -11.72 -14.45 5.45
N TYR A 34 -12.17 -14.38 6.71
CA TYR A 34 -13.28 -15.21 7.22
C TYR A 34 -14.66 -14.56 7.06
N LYS A 35 -14.69 -13.24 6.81
CA LYS A 35 -15.93 -12.46 6.64
C LYS A 35 -15.81 -11.65 5.36
N ASN A 36 -16.90 -11.59 4.60
CA ASN A 36 -16.96 -10.77 3.40
C ASN A 36 -17.08 -9.28 3.78
N CYS A 37 -15.95 -8.69 4.16
CA CYS A 37 -15.82 -7.29 4.50
C CYS A 37 -14.65 -6.70 3.69
N LYS A 38 -14.86 -5.52 3.13
CA LYS A 38 -13.85 -4.73 2.43
C LYS A 38 -13.91 -3.32 2.98
N LEU A 39 -12.76 -2.77 3.36
CA LEU A 39 -12.65 -1.41 3.89
C LEU A 39 -11.49 -0.71 3.17
N PRO A 40 -11.72 0.43 2.50
CA PRO A 40 -10.62 1.28 2.06
C PRO A 40 -9.90 1.84 3.29
N LEU A 41 -8.59 1.61 3.38
CA LEU A 41 -7.75 2.04 4.49
C LEU A 41 -7.07 3.39 4.22
N SER A 42 -6.58 3.58 3.00
CA SER A 42 -5.90 4.80 2.58
C SER A 42 -6.01 5.00 1.07
N TYR A 43 -5.95 6.27 0.65
CA TYR A 43 -5.87 6.65 -0.75
C TYR A 43 -4.79 7.70 -0.96
N PHE A 44 -4.24 7.74 -2.17
CA PHE A 44 -3.23 8.69 -2.59
C PHE A 44 -3.43 9.07 -4.05
N PHE A 45 -3.25 10.34 -4.38
CA PHE A 45 -3.30 10.82 -5.77
C PHE A 45 -1.88 10.97 -6.31
N THR A 46 -1.66 10.58 -7.56
CA THR A 46 -0.34 10.68 -8.21
C THR A 46 -0.44 11.12 -9.65
N GLY A 47 0.57 11.85 -10.12
CA GLY A 47 0.63 12.33 -11.51
C GLY A 47 1.08 11.27 -12.51
N SER A 48 1.77 10.21 -12.06
CA SER A 48 2.33 9.17 -12.93
C SER A 48 2.43 7.78 -12.28
N GLY A 49 1.70 7.54 -11.19
CA GLY A 49 1.82 6.33 -10.37
C GLY A 49 2.85 6.48 -9.23
N VAL A 50 2.85 5.50 -8.32
CA VAL A 50 3.75 5.45 -7.16
C VAL A 50 4.97 4.60 -7.48
N LYS A 51 6.17 5.04 -7.10
CA LYS A 51 7.39 4.26 -7.26
C LYS A 51 7.39 3.06 -6.31
N GLY A 52 8.00 1.94 -6.73
CA GLY A 52 8.03 0.72 -5.92
C GLY A 52 8.61 0.88 -4.50
N ASP A 53 9.63 1.71 -4.32
CA ASP A 53 10.22 2.05 -3.01
C ASP A 53 9.22 2.81 -2.11
N THR A 54 8.55 3.81 -2.66
CA THR A 54 7.46 4.52 -1.98
C THR A 54 6.29 3.59 -1.65
N LEU A 55 5.95 2.63 -2.52
CA LEU A 55 4.93 1.62 -2.24
C LEU A 55 5.29 0.73 -1.04
N VAL A 56 6.57 0.35 -0.89
CA VAL A 56 7.03 -0.42 0.28
C VAL A 56 6.77 0.36 1.56
N GLU A 57 7.07 1.66 1.59
CA GLU A 57 6.84 2.52 2.75
C GLU A 57 5.33 2.65 3.06
N ILE A 58 4.50 2.89 2.05
CA ILE A 58 3.04 2.97 2.19
C ILE A 58 2.48 1.66 2.78
N VAL A 59 2.83 0.51 2.19
CA VAL A 59 2.31 -0.79 2.61
C VAL A 59 2.81 -1.17 4.00
N THR A 60 4.08 -0.91 4.31
CA THR A 60 4.64 -1.15 5.65
C THR A 60 3.92 -0.33 6.71
N ASN A 61 3.66 0.96 6.44
CA ASN A 61 2.90 1.83 7.34
C ASN A 61 1.45 1.36 7.50
N CYS A 62 0.81 0.89 6.43
CA CYS A 62 -0.53 0.30 6.49
C CYS A 62 -0.55 -0.95 7.36
N VAL A 63 0.39 -1.88 7.16
CA VAL A 63 0.50 -3.11 7.96
C VAL A 63 0.69 -2.79 9.43
N LYS A 64 1.57 -1.84 9.75
CA LYS A 64 1.77 -1.37 11.13
C LYS A 64 0.47 -0.84 11.74
N LYS A 65 -0.23 0.07 11.06
CA LYS A 65 -1.52 0.63 11.53
C LYS A 65 -2.59 -0.45 11.74
N ILE A 66 -2.66 -1.44 10.85
CA ILE A 66 -3.57 -2.59 10.98
C ILE A 66 -3.23 -3.43 12.22
N MET A 67 -1.94 -3.66 12.48
CA MET A 67 -1.50 -4.38 13.68
C MET A 67 -1.77 -3.59 14.97
N ASP A 68 -1.56 -2.27 14.94
CA ASP A 68 -1.78 -1.39 16.09
C ASP A 68 -3.26 -1.39 16.56
N ILE A 69 -4.21 -1.62 15.65
CA ILE A 69 -5.65 -1.75 15.98
C ILE A 69 -6.06 -3.19 16.35
N GLY A 70 -5.11 -4.12 16.46
CA GLY A 70 -5.35 -5.50 16.87
C GLY A 70 -5.83 -6.44 15.77
N LEU A 71 -5.76 -6.03 14.50
CA LEU A 71 -6.04 -6.93 13.38
C LEU A 71 -4.79 -7.75 13.00
N LEU A 72 -5.02 -8.87 12.31
CA LEU A 72 -3.99 -9.84 11.95
C LEU A 72 -3.81 -9.85 10.42
N PRO A 73 -2.96 -8.99 9.85
CA PRO A 73 -2.71 -9.01 8.42
C PRO A 73 -1.95 -10.29 8.04
N THR A 74 -2.40 -10.99 6.99
CA THR A 74 -1.87 -12.31 6.60
C THR A 74 -1.21 -12.30 5.23
N CYS A 75 -1.68 -11.45 4.33
CA CYS A 75 -1.15 -11.35 2.98
C CYS A 75 -1.29 -9.94 2.41
N ILE A 76 -0.44 -9.65 1.42
CA ILE A 76 -0.51 -8.48 0.56
C ILE A 76 -0.83 -9.01 -0.85
N VAL A 77 -1.85 -8.42 -1.49
CA VAL A 77 -2.32 -8.80 -2.82
C VAL A 77 -2.23 -7.60 -3.75
N CYS A 78 -1.66 -7.77 -4.93
CA CYS A 78 -1.59 -6.73 -5.96
C CYS A 78 -1.54 -7.33 -7.37
N ASP A 79 -1.66 -6.50 -8.42
CA ASP A 79 -1.41 -6.94 -9.79
C ASP A 79 0.11 -7.13 -10.08
N GLN A 80 0.43 -7.62 -11.29
CA GLN A 80 1.82 -7.76 -11.76
C GLN A 80 2.38 -6.51 -12.46
N GLY A 81 1.84 -5.33 -12.18
CA GLY A 81 2.36 -4.06 -12.67
C GLY A 81 3.81 -3.83 -12.26
N THR A 82 4.56 -3.05 -13.05
CA THR A 82 6.01 -2.86 -12.84
C THR A 82 6.35 -2.34 -11.44
N GLN A 83 5.54 -1.43 -10.88
CA GLN A 83 5.77 -0.88 -9.55
C GLN A 83 5.47 -1.89 -8.43
N ASN A 84 4.42 -2.70 -8.60
CA ASN A 84 4.05 -3.76 -7.67
C ASN A 84 5.07 -4.91 -7.66
N ARG A 85 5.58 -5.30 -8.84
CA ARG A 85 6.70 -6.26 -8.95
C ARG A 85 7.96 -5.73 -8.28
N ARG A 86 8.27 -4.44 -8.46
CA ARG A 86 9.40 -3.79 -7.76
C ARG A 86 9.19 -3.80 -6.25
N MET A 87 7.99 -3.46 -5.76
CA MET A 87 7.65 -3.52 -4.34
C MET A 87 7.84 -4.93 -3.77
N PHE A 88 7.33 -5.96 -4.43
CA PHE A 88 7.54 -7.36 -4.00
C PHE A 88 9.01 -7.75 -3.99
N SER A 89 9.78 -7.37 -5.01
CA SER A 89 11.23 -7.61 -5.02
C SER A 89 11.96 -6.91 -3.87
N LEU A 90 11.52 -5.71 -3.47
CA LEU A 90 12.08 -4.97 -2.33
C LEU A 90 11.63 -5.55 -0.97
N LEU A 91 10.55 -6.33 -0.96
CA LEU A 91 10.08 -7.10 0.19
C LEU A 91 10.66 -8.54 0.21
N ASP A 92 11.75 -8.77 -0.53
CA ASP A 92 12.46 -10.05 -0.67
C ASP A 92 11.63 -11.21 -1.25
N ALA A 93 10.61 -10.89 -2.05
CA ALA A 93 9.88 -11.89 -2.81
C ALA A 93 10.75 -12.51 -3.91
N SER A 94 10.75 -13.84 -3.99
CA SER A 94 11.39 -14.59 -5.06
C SER A 94 10.60 -15.85 -5.38
N GLN A 95 10.99 -16.59 -6.42
CA GLN A 95 10.36 -17.88 -6.76
C GLN A 95 10.38 -18.88 -5.58
N ASN A 96 11.41 -18.80 -4.73
CA ASN A 96 11.60 -19.69 -3.58
C ASN A 96 11.15 -19.06 -2.25
N ASN A 97 10.78 -17.77 -2.25
CA ASN A 97 10.29 -17.08 -1.07
C ASN A 97 9.08 -16.21 -1.42
N SER A 98 7.88 -16.68 -1.08
CA SER A 98 6.61 -15.98 -1.32
C SER A 98 6.12 -15.19 -0.10
N SER A 99 7.01 -14.86 0.84
CA SER A 99 6.64 -14.17 2.06
C SER A 99 7.67 -13.13 2.48
N THR A 100 7.19 -12.13 3.19
CA THR A 100 8.00 -11.10 3.84
C THR A 100 7.66 -11.03 5.32
N GLU A 101 8.48 -10.33 6.09
CA GLU A 101 8.23 -10.05 7.51
C GLU A 101 8.18 -8.55 7.74
N ILE A 102 7.05 -8.07 8.27
CA ILE A 102 6.85 -6.65 8.62
C ILE A 102 6.44 -6.61 10.08
N CYS A 103 7.17 -5.85 10.90
CA CYS A 103 6.91 -5.72 12.34
C CYS A 103 6.78 -7.06 13.09
N GLY A 104 7.59 -8.06 12.73
CA GLY A 104 7.52 -9.41 13.33
C GLY A 104 6.35 -10.27 12.85
N LYS A 105 5.53 -9.77 11.92
CA LYS A 105 4.43 -10.51 11.31
C LYS A 105 4.85 -11.02 9.93
N LYS A 106 4.79 -12.33 9.73
CA LYS A 106 4.92 -12.94 8.41
C LYS A 106 3.69 -12.64 7.55
N LEU A 107 3.89 -12.10 6.35
CA LEU A 107 2.85 -11.88 5.34
C LEU A 107 3.20 -12.60 4.05
N PHE A 108 2.20 -13.23 3.41
CA PHE A 108 2.34 -13.80 2.08
C PHE A 108 2.18 -12.73 1.01
N LEU A 109 2.99 -12.80 -0.04
CA LEU A 109 2.97 -11.90 -1.19
C LEU A 109 2.31 -12.62 -2.37
N ILE A 110 1.17 -12.11 -2.81
CA ILE A 110 0.30 -12.79 -3.78
C ILE A 110 -0.02 -11.83 -4.93
N TYR A 111 0.08 -12.32 -6.16
CA TYR A 111 -0.47 -11.62 -7.31
C TYR A 111 -1.93 -12.06 -7.55
N ASP A 112 -2.79 -11.13 -7.95
CA ASP A 112 -4.13 -11.44 -8.48
C ASP A 112 -4.04 -12.17 -9.84
#